data_AF-A0A948EFA5-F1
#
_entry.id   AF-A0A948EFA5-F1
#
_cell.length_a   1.000
_cell.length_b   1.000
_cell.length_c   1.000
_cell.angle_alpha   90.00
_cell.angle_beta   90.00
_cell.angle_gamma   90.00
#
_symmetry.space_group_name_H-M   'P 1'
#
loop_
_entity.id
_entity.type
_entity.pdbx_description
1 polymer ?
#
loop_
_entity_poly.entity_id
_entity_poly.type
_entity_poly.pdbx_seq_one_letter_code
_entity_poly.pdbx_strand_id
1 'polypeptide(L)'
;MTKTQLLKKEFLKLKKEIENLIEDIDTSKNSHLQNYFYFISYPLFSVTESVIILCENKKTNSAEVLLRSLIEAHINIIYHQLDDSEYRLAVSAKKGFDTKIKNTKGLKDFVRRYPNLKSEDPSNLFSDEWLSKAEGWAEVKRKTILRCNNLQKNDMDLDLRSKAIKCDKKYIDNIEKGHFERMYHIIYRQLSPTAHLNIEGIQSFVDENEKGEYSFSDRGNGEVLSAQAIEVCTAFTKDLYEHGVLKGKITSTVSKIESILKEENK
;
A
#
# COMPACT_ATOMS: atom_id res chain seq x y z
N MET A 1 -11.04 11.93 -27.09
CA MET A 1 -10.75 11.15 -25.86
C MET A 1 -10.72 12.12 -24.70
N THR A 2 -11.37 11.80 -23.60
CA THR A 2 -11.23 12.59 -22.35
C THR A 2 -9.83 12.43 -21.78
N LYS A 3 -9.38 13.35 -20.92
CA LYS A 3 -8.09 13.26 -20.21
C LYS A 3 -7.98 11.94 -19.46
N THR A 4 -9.02 11.60 -18.71
CA THR A 4 -9.18 10.31 -18.04
C THR A 4 -8.98 9.12 -19.00
N GLN A 5 -9.53 9.15 -20.22
CA GLN A 5 -9.33 8.08 -21.20
C GLN A 5 -7.87 8.01 -21.69
N LEU A 6 -7.20 9.15 -21.86
CA LEU A 6 -5.78 9.21 -22.23
C LEU A 6 -4.89 8.62 -21.13
N LEU A 7 -5.08 9.06 -19.88
CA LEU A 7 -4.33 8.54 -18.72
C LEU A 7 -4.50 7.03 -18.57
N LYS A 8 -5.73 6.51 -18.69
CA LYS A 8 -6.01 5.07 -18.62
C LYS A 8 -5.32 4.29 -19.72
N LYS A 9 -5.38 4.80 -20.95
CA LYS A 9 -4.72 4.17 -22.09
C LYS A 9 -3.20 4.07 -21.87
N GLU A 10 -2.57 5.16 -21.44
CA GLU A 10 -1.12 5.16 -21.19
C GLU A 10 -0.76 4.34 -19.94
N PHE A 11 -1.56 4.34 -18.88
CA PHE A 11 -1.38 3.45 -17.73
C PHE A 11 -1.40 1.97 -18.13
N LEU A 12 -2.39 1.53 -18.92
CA LEU A 12 -2.48 0.15 -19.38
C LEU A 12 -1.31 -0.23 -20.30
N LYS A 13 -0.79 0.73 -21.08
CA LYS A 13 0.42 0.56 -21.88
C LYS A 13 1.65 0.40 -20.99
N LEU A 14 1.79 1.26 -19.97
CA LEU A 14 2.88 1.19 -19.00
C LEU A 14 2.87 -0.16 -18.26
N LYS A 15 1.70 -0.57 -17.74
CA LYS A 15 1.51 -1.87 -17.06
C LYS A 15 2.06 -3.01 -17.92
N LYS A 16 1.65 -3.10 -19.19
CA LYS A 16 2.14 -4.14 -20.11
C LYS A 16 3.63 -4.06 -20.40
N GLU A 17 4.16 -2.85 -20.60
CA GLU A 17 5.61 -2.66 -20.82
C GLU A 17 6.41 -3.15 -19.61
N ILE A 18 5.93 -2.89 -18.39
CA ILE A 18 6.58 -3.29 -17.15
C ILE A 18 6.40 -4.79 -16.89
N GLU A 19 5.22 -5.36 -17.16
CA GLU A 19 4.97 -6.81 -17.10
C GLU A 19 5.95 -7.58 -18.01
N ASN A 20 6.12 -7.15 -19.26
CA ASN A 20 7.09 -7.76 -20.17
C ASN A 20 8.53 -7.66 -19.65
N LEU A 21 8.91 -6.49 -19.11
CA LEU A 21 10.24 -6.30 -18.53
C LEU A 21 10.48 -7.19 -17.30
N ILE A 22 9.41 -7.50 -16.56
CA ILE A 22 9.43 -8.34 -15.37
C ILE A 22 9.54 -9.82 -15.73
N GLU A 23 8.82 -10.29 -16.75
CA GLU A 23 8.83 -11.69 -17.20
C GLU A 23 10.22 -12.17 -17.63
N ASP A 24 11.07 -11.27 -18.14
CA ASP A 24 12.42 -11.57 -18.61
C ASP A 24 13.49 -11.54 -17.49
N ILE A 25 13.13 -11.25 -16.23
CA ILE A 25 14.10 -11.12 -15.13
C ILE A 25 14.36 -12.48 -14.44
N ASP A 26 15.62 -12.89 -14.43
CA ASP A 26 16.11 -14.00 -13.59
C ASP A 26 16.04 -13.62 -12.09
N THR A 27 14.92 -13.96 -11.46
CA THR A 27 14.63 -13.65 -10.05
C THR A 27 15.56 -14.34 -9.05
N SER A 28 16.30 -15.37 -9.46
CA SER A 28 17.24 -16.08 -8.57
C SER A 28 18.45 -15.24 -8.17
N LYS A 29 18.73 -14.17 -8.90
CA LYS A 29 19.88 -13.26 -8.70
C LYS A 29 19.51 -11.93 -8.03
N ASN A 30 18.24 -11.72 -7.70
CA ASN A 30 17.77 -10.46 -7.11
C ASN A 30 18.11 -10.38 -5.61
N SER A 31 18.49 -9.18 -5.15
CA SER A 31 18.57 -8.86 -3.72
C SER A 31 17.19 -8.98 -3.04
N HIS A 32 17.17 -9.06 -1.71
CA HIS A 32 15.91 -9.11 -0.94
C HIS A 32 15.03 -7.88 -1.20
N LEU A 33 15.64 -6.71 -1.32
CA LEU A 33 14.98 -5.47 -1.69
C LEU A 33 14.36 -5.53 -3.09
N GLN A 34 15.10 -5.99 -4.09
CA GLN A 34 14.60 -6.15 -5.46
C GLN A 34 13.43 -7.14 -5.53
N ASN A 35 13.52 -8.25 -4.79
CA ASN A 35 12.43 -9.22 -4.67
C ASN A 35 11.20 -8.62 -3.99
N TYR A 36 11.37 -7.87 -2.89
CA TYR A 36 10.27 -7.18 -2.22
C TYR A 36 9.54 -6.21 -3.15
N PHE A 37 10.29 -5.41 -3.92
CA PHE A 37 9.70 -4.47 -4.88
C PHE A 37 9.02 -5.15 -6.06
N TYR A 38 9.59 -6.24 -6.57
CA TYR A 38 8.95 -7.08 -7.56
C TYR A 38 7.61 -7.65 -7.06
N PHE A 39 7.58 -8.18 -5.84
CA PHE A 39 6.35 -8.73 -5.26
C PHE A 39 5.28 -7.66 -5.01
N ILE A 40 5.68 -6.41 -4.76
CA ILE A 40 4.74 -5.31 -4.50
C ILE A 40 4.27 -4.60 -5.76
N SER A 41 5.06 -4.63 -6.85
CA SER A 41 4.69 -3.96 -8.11
C SER A 41 3.42 -4.53 -8.74
N TYR A 42 3.25 -5.85 -8.73
CA TYR A 42 2.06 -6.49 -9.33
C TYR A 42 0.74 -6.13 -8.59
N PRO A 43 0.67 -6.23 -7.24
CA PRO A 43 -0.45 -5.67 -6.48
C PRO A 43 -0.65 -4.18 -6.72
N LEU A 44 0.41 -3.39 -6.88
CA LEU A 44 0.32 -1.94 -7.07
C LEU A 44 -0.39 -1.55 -8.38
N PHE A 45 -0.07 -2.24 -9.49
CA PHE A 45 -0.82 -2.07 -10.75
C PHE A 45 -2.28 -2.49 -10.61
N SER A 46 -2.54 -3.62 -9.94
CA SER A 46 -3.91 -4.12 -9.72
C SER A 46 -4.74 -3.19 -8.83
N VAL A 47 -4.14 -2.60 -7.80
CA VAL A 47 -4.78 -1.62 -6.92
C VAL A 47 -5.09 -0.34 -7.68
N THR A 48 -4.16 0.17 -8.49
CA THR A 48 -4.37 1.36 -9.33
C THR A 48 -5.50 1.14 -10.33
N GLU A 49 -5.51 -0.01 -11.01
CA GLU A 49 -6.57 -0.42 -11.93
C GLU A 49 -7.92 -0.55 -11.22
N SER A 50 -7.95 -1.12 -10.01
CA SER A 50 -9.16 -1.24 -9.20
C SER A 50 -9.72 0.14 -8.81
N VAL A 51 -8.85 1.10 -8.43
CA VAL A 51 -9.26 2.49 -8.16
C VAL A 51 -9.92 3.11 -9.39
N ILE A 52 -9.32 2.93 -10.58
CA ILE A 52 -9.87 3.41 -11.85
C ILE A 52 -11.27 2.83 -12.10
N ILE A 53 -11.42 1.50 -12.01
CA ILE A 53 -12.70 0.82 -12.25
C ILE A 53 -13.75 1.28 -11.24
N LEU A 54 -13.40 1.40 -9.96
CA LEU A 54 -14.32 1.86 -8.93
C LEU A 54 -14.78 3.30 -9.19
N CYS A 55 -13.88 4.18 -9.65
CA CYS A 55 -14.24 5.54 -10.03
C CYS A 55 -15.23 5.56 -11.22
N GLU A 56 -15.02 4.73 -12.24
CA GLU A 56 -15.96 4.58 -13.37
C GLU A 56 -17.35 4.12 -12.92
N ASN A 57 -17.39 3.23 -11.93
CA ASN A 57 -18.62 2.70 -11.35
C ASN A 57 -19.21 3.58 -10.24
N LYS A 58 -18.72 4.82 -10.07
CA LYS A 58 -19.17 5.78 -9.05
C LYS A 58 -19.08 5.21 -7.62
N LYS A 59 -18.13 4.31 -7.36
CA LYS A 59 -17.81 3.73 -6.05
C LYS A 59 -16.64 4.47 -5.39
N THR A 60 -16.75 5.80 -5.34
CA THR A 60 -15.69 6.72 -4.89
C THR A 60 -15.15 6.38 -3.50
N ASN A 61 -16.01 6.09 -2.52
CA ASN A 61 -15.57 5.74 -1.16
C ASN A 61 -14.69 4.48 -1.14
N SER A 62 -15.01 3.46 -1.95
CA SER A 62 -14.19 2.25 -2.05
C SER A 62 -12.87 2.55 -2.78
N ALA A 63 -12.90 3.43 -3.78
CA ALA A 63 -11.71 3.87 -4.49
C ALA A 63 -10.74 4.64 -3.58
N GLU A 64 -11.27 5.50 -2.70
CA GLU A 64 -10.50 6.23 -1.69
C GLU A 64 -9.77 5.30 -0.71
N VAL A 65 -10.46 4.24 -0.24
CA VAL A 65 -9.84 3.23 0.64
C VAL A 65 -8.67 2.52 -0.06
N LEU A 66 -8.81 2.21 -1.35
CA LEU A 66 -7.73 1.59 -2.12
C LEU A 66 -6.59 2.59 -2.42
N LEU A 67 -6.90 3.85 -2.72
CA LEU A 67 -5.91 4.91 -2.91
C LEU A 67 -5.05 5.11 -1.65
N ARG A 68 -5.64 5.02 -0.45
CA ARG A 68 -4.89 5.02 0.82
C ARG A 68 -3.84 3.91 0.86
N SER A 69 -4.22 2.70 0.46
CA SER A 69 -3.31 1.54 0.45
C SER A 69 -2.15 1.75 -0.54
N LEU A 70 -2.43 2.38 -1.68
CA LEU A 70 -1.43 2.73 -2.69
C LEU A 70 -0.41 3.76 -2.17
N ILE A 71 -0.88 4.77 -1.43
CA ILE A 71 -0.01 5.80 -0.82
C ILE A 71 0.83 5.22 0.30
N GLU A 72 0.25 4.38 1.15
CA GLU A 72 0.98 3.67 2.19
C GLU A 72 2.09 2.80 1.59
N ALA A 73 1.80 2.09 0.50
CA ALA A 73 2.80 1.31 -0.23
C ALA A 73 3.92 2.20 -0.76
N HIS A 74 3.59 3.31 -1.43
CA HIS A 74 4.57 4.25 -1.97
C HIS A 74 5.51 4.80 -0.88
N ILE A 75 4.97 5.32 0.23
CA ILE A 75 5.79 5.84 1.35
C ILE A 75 6.67 4.74 1.96
N ASN A 76 6.11 3.55 2.19
CA ASN A 76 6.87 2.44 2.77
C ASN A 76 8.04 2.02 1.88
N ILE A 77 7.81 1.95 0.57
CA ILE A 77 8.82 1.59 -0.42
C ILE A 77 9.96 2.60 -0.39
N ILE A 78 9.65 3.89 -0.58
CA ILE A 78 10.66 4.96 -0.55
C ILE A 78 11.43 4.91 0.76
N TYR A 79 10.72 4.79 1.89
CA TYR A 79 11.35 4.73 3.20
C TYR A 79 12.33 3.56 3.35
N HIS A 80 11.99 2.37 2.84
CA HIS A 80 12.88 1.21 2.91
C HIS A 80 14.10 1.37 2.00
N GLN A 81 14.09 2.23 0.98
CA GLN A 81 15.26 2.51 0.13
C GLN A 81 16.30 3.40 0.81
N LEU A 82 15.93 4.12 1.87
CA LEU A 82 16.83 5.09 2.50
C LEU A 82 17.77 4.38 3.49
N ASP A 83 19.06 4.71 3.41
CA ASP A 83 20.09 4.24 4.34
C ASP A 83 20.21 2.69 4.35
N ASP A 84 20.09 2.06 5.52
CA ASP A 84 20.15 0.61 5.69
C ASP A 84 18.81 -0.05 5.33
N SER A 85 18.67 -0.34 4.04
CA SER A 85 17.48 -0.98 3.48
C SER A 85 17.22 -2.38 4.04
N GLU A 86 18.25 -3.20 4.19
CA GLU A 86 18.12 -4.58 4.67
C GLU A 86 17.62 -4.61 6.12
N TYR A 87 18.19 -3.76 6.98
CA TYR A 87 17.71 -3.62 8.35
C TYR A 87 16.24 -3.15 8.39
N ARG A 88 15.86 -2.14 7.61
CA ARG A 88 14.49 -1.62 7.59
C ARG A 88 13.48 -2.64 7.07
N LEU A 89 13.82 -3.39 6.02
CA LEU A 89 13.00 -4.48 5.53
C LEU A 89 12.83 -5.58 6.58
N ALA A 90 13.90 -5.93 7.29
CA ALA A 90 13.85 -6.91 8.37
C ALA A 90 12.94 -6.45 9.53
N VAL A 91 13.04 -5.16 9.92
CA VAL A 91 12.19 -4.56 10.96
C VAL A 91 10.71 -4.47 10.51
N SER A 92 10.46 -4.12 9.25
CA SER A 92 9.12 -4.10 8.66
C SER A 92 8.49 -5.49 8.55
N ALA A 93 9.28 -6.48 8.10
CA ALA A 93 8.87 -7.89 8.07
C ALA A 93 8.56 -8.40 9.48
N LYS A 94 9.40 -8.07 10.47
CA LYS A 94 9.14 -8.36 11.90
C LYS A 94 7.79 -7.79 12.34
N LYS A 95 7.49 -6.52 12.07
CA LYS A 95 6.18 -5.90 12.38
C LYS A 95 5.03 -6.62 11.68
N GLY A 96 5.21 -7.05 10.43
CA GLY A 96 4.24 -7.87 9.70
C GLY A 96 3.93 -9.19 10.42
N PHE A 97 4.95 -9.90 10.90
CA PHE A 97 4.76 -11.14 11.67
C PHE A 97 4.21 -10.87 13.09
N ASP A 98 4.65 -9.81 13.77
CA ASP A 98 4.08 -9.36 15.05
C ASP A 98 2.57 -9.12 14.91
N THR A 99 2.16 -8.44 13.82
CA THR A 99 0.75 -8.17 13.50
C THR A 99 -0.02 -9.44 13.16
N LYS A 100 0.56 -10.35 12.36
CA LYS A 100 -0.06 -11.65 12.06
C LYS A 100 -0.31 -12.46 13.34
N ILE A 101 0.66 -12.54 14.25
CA ILE A 101 0.50 -13.23 15.54
C ILE A 101 -0.62 -12.57 16.35
N LYS A 102 -0.63 -11.23 16.45
CA LYS A 102 -1.70 -10.50 17.15
C LYS A 102 -3.07 -10.79 16.56
N ASN A 103 -3.20 -10.75 15.23
CA ASN A 103 -4.47 -10.98 14.54
C ASN A 103 -4.93 -12.43 14.69
N THR A 104 -4.03 -13.41 14.57
CA THR A 104 -4.35 -14.82 14.78
C THR A 104 -4.78 -15.09 16.21
N LYS A 105 -4.13 -14.48 17.21
CA LYS A 105 -4.56 -14.55 18.62
C LYS A 105 -5.94 -13.92 18.82
N GLY A 106 -6.17 -12.73 18.26
CA GLY A 106 -7.48 -12.07 18.30
C GLY A 106 -8.57 -12.91 17.64
N LEU A 107 -8.27 -13.58 16.52
CA LEU A 107 -9.20 -14.49 15.85
C LEU A 107 -9.46 -15.75 16.68
N LYS A 108 -8.44 -16.30 17.34
CA LYS A 108 -8.58 -17.43 18.27
C LYS A 108 -9.46 -17.05 19.46
N ASP A 109 -9.25 -15.88 20.05
CA ASP A 109 -10.10 -15.37 21.13
C ASP A 109 -11.53 -15.08 20.67
N PHE A 110 -11.70 -14.62 19.42
CA PHE A 110 -13.01 -14.46 18.80
C PHE A 110 -13.74 -15.81 18.63
N VAL A 111 -13.09 -16.82 18.05
CA VAL A 111 -13.67 -18.17 17.91
C VAL A 111 -13.99 -18.80 19.27
N ARG A 112 -13.16 -18.56 20.29
CA ARG A 112 -13.45 -19.00 21.67
C ARG A 112 -14.69 -18.33 22.27
N ARG A 113 -14.93 -17.04 21.97
CA ARG A 113 -16.13 -16.31 22.40
C ARG A 113 -17.38 -16.70 21.60
N TYR A 114 -17.22 -17.14 20.36
CA TYR A 114 -18.32 -17.55 19.46
C TYR A 114 -18.11 -18.99 18.95
N PRO A 115 -18.32 -20.02 19.79
CA PRO A 115 -18.01 -21.40 19.45
C PRO A 115 -18.80 -21.93 18.25
N ASN A 116 -19.96 -21.34 17.94
CA ASN A 116 -20.78 -21.68 16.78
C ASN A 116 -20.09 -21.37 15.43
N LEU A 117 -19.06 -20.53 15.42
CA LEU A 117 -18.25 -20.24 14.24
C LEU A 117 -17.07 -21.23 14.07
N LYS A 118 -16.81 -22.05 15.08
CA LYS A 118 -15.71 -23.01 15.07
C LYS A 118 -15.97 -24.09 14.02
N SER A 119 -14.95 -24.38 13.21
CA SER A 119 -15.00 -25.46 12.23
C SER A 119 -14.17 -26.65 12.70
N GLU A 120 -14.67 -27.86 12.43
CA GLU A 120 -13.92 -29.11 12.59
C GLU A 120 -13.03 -29.42 11.38
N ASP A 121 -13.26 -28.77 10.24
CA ASP A 121 -12.40 -28.90 9.06
C ASP A 121 -11.05 -28.21 9.32
N PRO A 122 -9.94 -28.96 9.37
CA PRO A 122 -8.63 -28.43 9.71
C PRO A 122 -8.07 -27.44 8.67
N SER A 123 -8.65 -27.39 7.47
CA SER A 123 -8.30 -26.42 6.43
C SER A 123 -9.03 -25.07 6.58
N ASN A 124 -10.08 -25.02 7.38
CA ASN A 124 -10.90 -23.84 7.58
C ASN A 124 -10.23 -22.83 8.53
N LEU A 125 -10.34 -21.54 8.21
CA LEU A 125 -9.72 -20.44 8.95
C LEU A 125 -10.20 -20.28 10.41
N PHE A 126 -11.37 -20.83 10.75
CA PHE A 126 -11.93 -20.83 12.10
C PHE A 126 -11.67 -22.14 12.87
N SER A 127 -10.88 -23.07 12.33
CA SER A 127 -10.48 -24.28 13.05
C SER A 127 -9.30 -24.02 14.00
N ASP A 128 -9.28 -24.73 15.12
CA ASP A 128 -8.17 -24.62 16.09
C ASP A 128 -6.83 -25.06 15.48
N GLU A 129 -6.86 -26.05 14.58
CA GLU A 129 -5.68 -26.55 13.89
C GLU A 129 -5.09 -25.51 12.95
N TRP A 130 -5.92 -24.91 12.08
CA TRP A 130 -5.47 -23.85 11.18
C TRP A 130 -4.90 -22.67 11.95
N LEU A 131 -5.61 -22.21 12.99
CA LEU A 131 -5.18 -21.08 13.82
C LEU A 131 -3.85 -21.35 14.52
N SER A 132 -3.67 -22.56 15.07
CA SER A 132 -2.42 -22.95 15.75
C SER A 132 -1.27 -23.10 14.75
N LYS A 133 -1.53 -23.62 13.54
CA LYS A 133 -0.55 -23.72 12.46
C LYS A 133 -0.13 -22.34 11.95
N ALA A 134 -1.08 -21.43 11.74
CA ALA A 134 -0.81 -20.06 11.30
C ALA A 134 0.00 -19.27 12.35
N GLU A 135 -0.35 -19.40 13.62
CA GLU A 135 0.38 -18.80 14.75
C GLU A 135 1.81 -19.36 14.82
N GLY A 136 1.97 -20.69 14.84
CA GLY A 136 3.28 -21.34 14.91
C GLY A 136 4.18 -21.01 13.71
N TRP A 137 3.61 -20.98 12.50
CA TRP A 137 4.33 -20.54 11.30
C TRP A 137 4.81 -19.09 11.44
N ALA A 138 3.95 -18.17 11.87
CA ALA A 138 4.31 -16.77 12.06
C ALA A 138 5.39 -16.59 13.14
N GLU A 139 5.31 -17.36 14.24
CA GLU A 139 6.33 -17.35 15.29
C GLU A 139 7.70 -17.84 14.80
N VAL A 140 7.73 -18.94 14.03
CA VAL A 140 8.97 -19.48 13.46
C VAL A 140 9.62 -18.46 12.52
N LYS A 141 8.83 -17.83 11.65
CA LYS A 141 9.34 -16.79 10.72
C LYS A 141 9.82 -15.55 11.46
N ARG A 142 9.08 -15.08 12.47
CA ARG A 142 9.51 -13.98 13.34
C ARG A 142 10.83 -14.29 14.05
N LYS A 143 10.97 -15.46 14.67
CA LYS A 143 12.22 -15.90 15.34
C LYS A 143 13.38 -15.98 14.35
N THR A 144 13.12 -16.44 13.13
CA THR A 144 14.11 -16.52 12.05
C THR A 144 14.60 -15.13 11.65
N ILE A 145 13.69 -14.17 11.44
CA ILE A 145 14.04 -12.78 11.09
C ILE A 145 14.87 -12.12 12.19
N LEU A 146 14.47 -12.28 13.45
CA LEU A 146 15.22 -11.74 14.59
C LEU A 146 16.66 -12.28 14.62
N ARG A 147 16.81 -13.60 14.47
CA ARG A 147 18.12 -14.27 14.49
C ARG A 147 18.99 -13.89 13.30
N CYS A 148 18.45 -13.89 12.09
CA CYS A 148 19.22 -13.67 10.86
C CYS A 148 19.65 -12.22 10.67
N ASN A 149 18.95 -11.26 11.27
CA ASN A 149 19.20 -9.82 11.08
C ASN A 149 19.70 -9.12 12.36
N ASN A 150 20.06 -9.87 13.40
CA ASN A 150 20.48 -9.36 14.71
C ASN A 150 19.52 -8.31 15.32
N LEU A 151 18.22 -8.44 15.03
CA LEU A 151 17.20 -7.52 15.52
C LEU A 151 16.84 -7.82 16.97
N GLN A 152 16.67 -6.76 17.75
CA GLN A 152 16.15 -6.82 19.10
C GLN A 152 14.61 -6.92 19.09
N LYS A 153 14.03 -7.43 20.18
CA LYS A 153 12.57 -7.58 20.30
C LYS A 153 11.83 -6.23 20.23
N ASN A 154 12.46 -5.18 20.75
CA ASN A 154 11.96 -3.81 20.80
C ASN A 154 12.25 -2.99 19.53
N ASP A 155 12.96 -3.55 18.54
CA ASP A 155 13.11 -2.87 17.25
C ASP A 155 11.75 -2.72 16.60
N MET A 156 11.34 -1.47 16.37
CA MET A 156 10.03 -1.13 15.83
C MET A 156 10.18 -0.43 14.49
N ASP A 157 9.38 -0.88 13.54
CA ASP A 157 9.19 -0.15 12.30
C ASP A 157 8.48 1.16 12.60
N LEU A 158 8.90 2.23 11.93
CA LEU A 158 8.35 3.55 12.14
C LEU A 158 6.87 3.59 11.74
N ASP A 159 6.12 4.51 12.34
CA ASP A 159 4.79 4.85 11.85
C ASP A 159 4.89 5.57 10.49
N LEU A 160 3.78 5.59 9.74
CA LEU A 160 3.76 6.13 8.38
C LEU A 160 4.13 7.62 8.30
N ARG A 161 3.80 8.42 9.33
CA ARG A 161 4.18 9.84 9.39
C ARG A 161 5.68 9.99 9.56
N SER A 162 6.25 9.24 10.48
CA SER A 162 7.70 9.19 10.74
C SER A 162 8.48 8.73 9.51
N LYS A 163 7.91 7.81 8.72
CA LYS A 163 8.44 7.42 7.40
C LYS A 163 8.37 8.57 6.39
N ALA A 164 7.21 9.21 6.25
CA ALA A 164 7.02 10.35 5.34
C ALA A 164 8.01 11.49 5.62
N ILE A 165 8.18 11.89 6.89
CA ILE A 165 9.16 12.90 7.32
C ILE A 165 10.58 12.50 6.90
N LYS A 166 10.93 11.21 7.01
CA LYS A 166 12.26 10.72 6.60
C LYS A 166 12.43 10.73 5.08
N CYS A 167 11.38 10.41 4.31
CA CYS A 167 11.39 10.52 2.86
C CYS A 167 11.62 11.97 2.43
N ASP A 168 10.88 12.94 3.00
CA ASP A 168 11.02 14.37 2.67
C ASP A 168 12.38 14.97 3.08
N LYS A 169 13.07 14.39 4.06
CA LYS A 169 14.41 14.83 4.50
C LYS A 169 15.54 14.30 3.63
N LYS A 170 15.30 13.27 2.82
CA LYS A 170 16.29 12.73 1.88
C LYS A 170 16.16 13.46 0.54
N TYR A 171 17.30 13.75 -0.09
CA TYR A 171 17.33 14.35 -1.42
C TYR A 171 16.83 13.32 -2.43
N ILE A 172 15.55 13.39 -2.77
CA ILE A 172 15.01 12.77 -3.97
C ILE A 172 14.89 13.89 -5.00
N ASP A 173 15.73 13.83 -6.03
CA ASP A 173 15.77 14.85 -7.07
C ASP A 173 14.37 14.99 -7.71
N ASN A 174 13.90 16.23 -7.88
CA ASN A 174 12.60 16.57 -8.47
C ASN A 174 11.34 16.32 -7.62
N ILE A 175 11.45 16.00 -6.32
CA ILE A 175 10.30 15.99 -5.40
C ILE A 175 10.26 17.30 -4.59
N GLU A 176 9.10 17.94 -4.53
CA GLU A 176 8.90 19.13 -3.70
C GLU A 176 9.09 18.80 -2.22
N LYS A 177 9.82 19.65 -1.49
CA LYS A 177 10.00 19.49 -0.05
C LYS A 177 8.64 19.41 0.67
N GLY A 178 8.43 18.35 1.45
CA GLY A 178 7.18 18.14 2.20
C GLY A 178 6.10 17.39 1.41
N HIS A 179 6.43 16.86 0.21
CA HIS A 179 5.49 16.12 -0.62
C HIS A 179 4.91 14.90 0.11
N PHE A 180 5.73 14.08 0.76
CA PHE A 180 5.25 12.85 1.41
C PHE A 180 4.45 13.16 2.68
N GLU A 181 4.87 14.14 3.47
CA GLU A 181 4.10 14.62 4.62
C GLU A 181 2.76 15.22 4.19
N ARG A 182 2.72 15.96 3.08
CA ARG A 182 1.47 16.47 2.49
C ARG A 182 0.57 15.32 2.06
N MET A 183 1.08 14.31 1.35
CA MET A 183 0.30 13.11 0.99
C MET A 183 -0.25 12.39 2.24
N TYR A 184 0.56 12.29 3.30
CA TYR A 184 0.13 11.70 4.56
C TYR A 184 -1.00 12.53 5.23
N HIS A 185 -0.82 13.85 5.35
CA HIS A 185 -1.77 14.72 6.04
C HIS A 185 -3.06 14.94 5.26
N ILE A 186 -2.97 15.09 3.93
CA ILE A 186 -4.13 15.33 3.08
C ILE A 186 -4.82 14.02 2.74
N ILE A 187 -4.11 13.02 2.24
CA ILE A 187 -4.76 11.84 1.67
C ILE A 187 -4.89 10.72 2.71
N TYR A 188 -3.82 10.37 3.44
CA TYR A 188 -3.91 9.28 4.42
C TYR A 188 -4.79 9.62 5.64
N ARG A 189 -4.67 10.84 6.19
CA ARG A 189 -5.43 11.27 7.38
C ARG A 189 -6.88 11.69 7.08
N GLN A 190 -7.18 12.32 5.93
CA GLN A 190 -8.59 12.64 5.59
C GLN A 190 -9.40 11.39 5.26
N LEU A 191 -8.76 10.35 4.70
CA LEU A 191 -9.38 9.05 4.42
C LEU A 191 -9.36 8.09 5.63
N SER A 192 -8.86 8.55 6.79
CA SER A 192 -8.68 7.76 8.02
C SER A 192 -9.88 7.64 8.97
N PRO A 193 -10.87 8.56 9.07
CA PRO A 193 -11.81 8.48 10.19
C PRO A 193 -12.90 7.41 10.04
N THR A 194 -13.29 7.05 8.81
CA THR A 194 -14.51 6.25 8.55
C THR A 194 -14.27 4.98 7.74
N ALA A 195 -13.02 4.56 7.49
CA ALA A 195 -12.72 3.32 6.75
C ALA A 195 -12.68 2.06 7.64
N HIS A 196 -12.91 2.19 8.95
CA HIS A 196 -12.86 1.08 9.92
C HIS A 196 -14.24 0.53 10.31
N LEU A 197 -15.25 0.72 9.46
CA LEU A 197 -16.64 0.35 9.74
C LEU A 197 -16.82 -1.18 9.77
N ASN A 198 -16.46 -1.79 10.91
CA ASN A 198 -17.32 -2.80 11.49
C ASN A 198 -18.66 -2.13 11.85
N ILE A 199 -19.71 -2.93 12.01
CA ILE A 199 -21.08 -2.43 12.27
C ILE A 199 -21.14 -1.42 13.44
N GLU A 200 -20.30 -1.60 14.45
CA GLU A 200 -20.19 -0.73 15.64
C GLU A 200 -19.65 0.68 15.31
N GLY A 201 -18.73 0.81 14.35
CA GLY A 201 -18.25 2.10 13.87
C GLY A 201 -19.29 2.86 13.04
N ILE A 202 -20.19 2.15 12.35
CA ILE A 202 -21.33 2.75 11.62
C ILE A 202 -22.33 3.27 12.63
N GLN A 203 -22.64 2.48 13.65
CA GLN A 203 -23.57 2.86 14.71
C GLN A 203 -23.03 4.02 15.54
N SER A 204 -21.76 4.01 15.97
CA SER A 204 -21.19 5.16 16.71
C SER A 204 -21.16 6.44 15.88
N PHE A 205 -20.92 6.34 14.56
CA PHE A 205 -21.01 7.49 13.66
C PHE A 205 -22.44 8.04 13.54
N VAL A 206 -23.45 7.16 13.53
CA VAL A 206 -24.88 7.54 13.48
C VAL A 206 -25.35 8.10 14.84
N ASP A 207 -24.91 7.51 15.95
CA ASP A 207 -25.33 7.84 17.31
C ASP A 207 -24.70 9.15 17.83
N GLU A 208 -23.46 9.48 17.43
CA GLU A 208 -22.77 10.72 17.85
C GLU A 208 -23.16 11.95 17.00
N ASN A 209 -23.80 11.76 15.85
CA ASN A 209 -24.09 12.81 14.87
C ASN A 209 -25.60 13.13 14.71
N GLU A 210 -26.38 13.12 15.79
CA GLU A 210 -27.76 13.67 15.79
C GLU A 210 -27.82 15.18 15.46
N LYS A 211 -26.67 15.87 15.42
CA LYS A 211 -26.48 17.19 14.77
C LYS A 211 -25.16 17.28 14.00
N GLY A 212 -24.77 16.20 13.32
CA GLY A 212 -23.52 16.12 12.56
C GLY A 212 -23.52 16.92 11.27
N GLU A 213 -23.51 18.25 11.34
CA GLU A 213 -23.10 19.06 10.20
C GLU A 213 -21.57 19.10 10.12
N TYR A 214 -21.00 18.15 9.38
CA TYR A 214 -19.79 18.40 8.60
C TYR A 214 -20.21 18.64 7.15
N SER A 215 -20.42 19.90 6.78
CA SER A 215 -20.62 20.29 5.39
C SER A 215 -19.27 20.29 4.65
N PHE A 216 -18.92 19.15 4.05
CA PHE A 216 -17.97 19.11 2.94
C PHE A 216 -18.76 19.26 1.64
N SER A 217 -18.98 20.50 1.23
CA SER A 217 -19.67 20.78 -0.03
C SER A 217 -18.80 20.37 -1.22
N ASP A 218 -19.24 19.27 -1.81
CA ASP A 218 -19.31 18.96 -3.23
C ASP A 218 -18.03 18.54 -3.98
N ARG A 219 -18.06 17.24 -4.33
CA ARG A 219 -17.51 16.59 -5.54
C ARG A 219 -16.07 16.09 -5.45
N GLY A 220 -15.88 14.97 -4.75
CA GLY A 220 -14.79 14.04 -5.09
C GLY A 220 -14.93 13.61 -6.55
N ASN A 221 -14.26 14.34 -7.45
CA ASN A 221 -14.28 14.01 -8.88
C ASN A 221 -13.50 12.71 -9.05
N GLY A 222 -14.17 11.63 -9.48
CA GLY A 222 -13.51 10.34 -9.71
C GLY A 222 -12.33 10.44 -10.69
N GLU A 223 -12.31 11.48 -11.52
CA GLU A 223 -11.17 11.87 -12.36
C GLU A 223 -9.92 12.25 -11.54
N VAL A 224 -10.06 13.04 -10.47
CA VAL A 224 -8.95 13.47 -9.60
C VAL A 224 -8.36 12.27 -8.85
N LEU A 225 -9.22 11.39 -8.29
CA LEU A 225 -8.74 10.19 -7.61
C LEU A 225 -8.03 9.23 -8.57
N SER A 226 -8.59 9.04 -9.78
CA SER A 226 -7.95 8.24 -10.83
C SER A 226 -6.59 8.82 -11.23
N ALA A 227 -6.51 10.14 -11.41
CA ALA A 227 -5.26 10.84 -11.73
C ALA A 227 -4.23 10.68 -10.61
N GLN A 228 -4.62 10.85 -9.35
CA GLN A 228 -3.74 10.67 -8.20
C GLN A 228 -3.20 9.24 -8.09
N ALA A 229 -4.04 8.23 -8.34
CA ALA A 229 -3.60 6.84 -8.32
C ALA A 229 -2.56 6.55 -9.42
N ILE A 230 -2.82 7.06 -10.63
CA ILE A 230 -1.89 6.93 -11.76
C ILE A 230 -0.60 7.71 -11.50
N GLU A 231 -0.66 8.89 -10.90
CA GLU A 231 0.51 9.69 -10.51
C GLU A 231 1.38 8.92 -9.50
N VAL A 232 0.79 8.38 -8.43
CA VAL A 232 1.52 7.59 -7.43
C VAL A 232 2.13 6.33 -8.05
N CYS A 233 1.40 5.65 -8.93
CA CYS A 233 1.92 4.49 -9.67
C CYS A 233 3.09 4.86 -10.60
N THR A 234 3.01 6.03 -11.24
CA THR A 234 4.04 6.53 -12.15
C THR A 234 5.30 6.92 -11.38
N ALA A 235 5.16 7.62 -10.26
CA ALA A 235 6.26 7.94 -9.36
C ALA A 235 6.97 6.66 -8.88
N PHE A 236 6.20 5.71 -8.34
CA PHE A 236 6.74 4.41 -7.92
C PHE A 236 7.50 3.69 -9.04
N THR A 237 6.97 3.70 -10.26
CA THR A 237 7.63 3.05 -11.41
C THR A 237 8.99 3.70 -11.72
N LYS A 238 9.10 5.03 -11.58
CA LYS A 238 10.39 5.73 -11.76
C LYS A 238 11.40 5.32 -10.70
N ASP A 239 10.97 5.23 -9.44
CA ASP A 239 11.84 4.78 -8.34
C ASP A 239 12.41 3.39 -8.63
N LEU A 240 11.59 2.48 -9.18
CA LEU A 240 12.06 1.14 -9.54
C LEU A 240 13.17 1.15 -10.61
N TYR A 241 13.15 2.10 -11.54
CA TYR A 241 14.23 2.28 -12.52
C TYR A 241 15.47 2.91 -11.89
N GLU A 242 15.30 3.96 -11.09
CA GLU A 242 16.40 4.67 -10.43
C GLU A 242 17.19 3.74 -9.49
N HIS A 243 16.49 2.82 -8.84
CA HIS A 243 17.08 1.83 -7.95
C HIS A 243 17.52 0.52 -8.63
N GLY A 244 17.47 0.46 -9.97
CA GLY A 244 17.95 -0.69 -10.74
C GLY A 244 17.20 -2.00 -10.48
N VAL A 245 15.94 -1.90 -10.02
CA VAL A 245 15.01 -3.05 -9.92
C VAL A 245 14.49 -3.38 -11.32
N LEU A 246 14.05 -2.35 -12.04
CA LEU A 246 13.80 -2.43 -13.47
C LEU A 246 15.08 -2.08 -14.21
N LYS A 247 15.47 -2.94 -15.15
CA LYS A 247 16.67 -2.73 -15.98
C LYS A 247 16.29 -2.01 -17.27
N GLY A 248 17.27 -1.28 -17.83
CA GLY A 248 17.10 -0.54 -19.08
C GLY A 248 16.76 0.93 -18.86
N LYS A 249 16.27 1.60 -19.92
CA LYS A 249 15.86 3.01 -19.85
C LYS A 249 14.40 3.11 -19.41
N ILE A 250 14.08 4.14 -18.62
CA ILE A 250 12.70 4.51 -18.28
C ILE A 250 11.89 4.60 -19.58
N THR A 251 10.71 3.97 -19.61
CA THR A 251 9.89 3.94 -20.83
C THR A 251 9.36 5.34 -21.16
N SER A 252 9.25 5.63 -22.46
CA SER A 252 8.65 6.90 -22.92
C SER A 252 7.19 7.07 -22.47
N THR A 253 6.51 5.99 -22.09
CA THR A 253 5.15 5.99 -21.57
C THR A 253 5.07 6.71 -20.21
N VAL A 254 6.08 6.58 -19.35
CA VAL A 254 6.17 7.31 -18.08
C VAL A 254 6.15 8.83 -18.33
N SER A 255 7.01 9.33 -19.22
CA SER A 255 7.07 10.76 -19.54
C SER A 255 5.78 11.30 -20.18
N LYS A 256 5.06 10.47 -20.95
CA LYS A 256 3.75 10.83 -21.50
C LYS A 256 2.67 10.93 -20.43
N ILE A 257 2.65 10.02 -19.46
CA ILE A 257 1.72 10.12 -18.33
C ILE A 257 1.98 11.41 -17.54
N GLU A 258 3.25 11.70 -17.24
CA GLU A 258 3.63 12.94 -16.54
C GLU A 258 3.23 14.20 -17.31
N SER A 259 3.35 14.22 -18.64
CA SER A 259 2.92 15.39 -19.43
C SER A 259 1.42 15.60 -19.36
N ILE A 260 0.62 14.53 -19.46
CA ILE A 260 -0.84 14.59 -19.36
C ILE A 260 -1.28 15.04 -17.95
N LEU A 261 -0.56 14.64 -16.90
CA LEU A 261 -0.82 15.09 -15.53
C LEU A 261 -0.44 16.57 -15.33
N LYS A 262 0.68 17.04 -15.90
CA LYS A 262 1.20 18.40 -15.75
C LYS A 262 0.44 19.49 -16.52
N GLU A 263 -0.31 19.12 -17.57
CA GLU A 263 -1.17 20.05 -18.32
C GLU A 263 -2.23 20.75 -17.44
N GLU A 264 -2.37 20.37 -16.17
CA GLU A 264 -3.30 20.93 -15.19
C GLU A 264 -2.73 22.09 -14.33
N ASN A 265 -1.42 22.34 -14.34
CA ASN A 265 -0.81 23.42 -13.53
C ASN A 265 -0.61 24.73 -14.33
N LYS A 266 -1.34 24.93 -15.44
CA LYS A 266 -1.33 26.15 -16.25
C LYS A 266 -2.73 26.70 -16.46
#